data_AF-A0A9X0U218-F1
#
_entry.id   AF-A0A9X0U218-F1
#
_cell.length_a   1.000
_cell.length_b   1.000
_cell.length_c   1.000
_cell.angle_alpha   90.00
_cell.angle_beta   90.00
_cell.angle_gamma   90.00
#
_symmetry.space_group_name_H-M   'P 1'
#
loop_
_entity.id
_entity.type
_entity.pdbx_description
1 polymer ?
#
loop_
_entity_poly.entity_id
_entity_poly.type
_entity_poly.pdbx_seq_one_letter_code
_entity_poly.pdbx_strand_id
1 'polypeptide(L)'
;MATKKAVKKASSKKATKKSAAKKTPAKKVAKKATTKSSTRKYSPSGSKNVETEMKEMKKGTLKSGRSGKKVTSRKQAIAIGLSEARRAGKKVPPPPKKG
;
A
#
# COMPACT_ATOMS: atom_id res chain seq x y z
N MET A 1 31.07 -24.22 38.21
CA MET A 1 31.24 -25.64 37.81
C MET A 1 30.06 -26.43 38.33
N ALA A 2 29.70 -27.52 37.63
CA ALA A 2 28.66 -28.49 37.97
C ALA A 2 27.21 -28.02 37.72
N THR A 3 26.30 -28.78 37.10
CA THR A 3 26.36 -30.16 36.61
C THR A 3 25.09 -30.48 35.82
N LYS A 4 25.25 -31.34 34.80
CA LYS A 4 24.34 -32.43 34.37
C LYS A 4 23.00 -32.04 33.73
N LYS A 5 22.37 -32.85 32.88
CA LYS A 5 22.70 -34.00 32.02
C LYS A 5 21.32 -34.44 31.49
N ALA A 6 21.23 -34.64 30.17
CA ALA A 6 20.39 -35.59 29.42
C ALA A 6 19.00 -36.01 29.93
N VAL A 7 18.01 -36.03 29.02
CA VAL A 7 17.09 -37.15 28.67
C VAL A 7 16.18 -36.62 27.51
N LYS A 8 15.60 -37.33 26.55
CA LYS A 8 15.31 -38.76 26.32
C LYS A 8 14.95 -38.96 24.84
N LYS A 9 15.45 -40.07 24.30
CA LYS A 9 15.07 -40.78 23.06
C LYS A 9 13.67 -41.41 23.19
N ALA A 10 12.86 -41.41 22.13
CA ALA A 10 11.84 -42.43 21.76
C ALA A 10 10.87 -41.83 20.70
N SER A 11 10.88 -42.21 19.43
CA SER A 11 10.40 -43.47 18.81
C SER A 11 8.86 -43.62 18.70
N SER A 12 8.40 -43.56 17.44
CA SER A 12 7.48 -44.52 16.80
C SER A 12 5.95 -44.30 16.81
N LYS A 13 5.37 -44.68 15.65
CA LYS A 13 3.98 -45.08 15.31
C LYS A 13 3.00 -43.94 15.00
N LYS A 14 2.68 -43.67 13.73
CA LYS A 14 1.78 -44.40 12.77
C LYS A 14 0.28 -44.25 13.11
N ALA A 15 -0.44 -43.43 12.35
CA ALA A 15 -1.89 -43.53 12.07
C ALA A 15 -2.25 -42.53 10.94
N THR A 16 -2.39 -42.98 9.69
CA THR A 16 -3.68 -43.14 9.00
C THR A 16 -4.59 -41.89 8.99
N LYS A 17 -4.61 -41.16 7.87
CA LYS A 17 -5.83 -41.02 7.06
C LYS A 17 -5.57 -40.28 5.75
N LYS A 18 -5.79 -41.03 4.68
CA LYS A 18 -6.18 -40.60 3.34
C LYS A 18 -7.45 -39.75 3.46
N SER A 19 -7.41 -38.49 3.07
CA SER A 19 -8.61 -37.76 2.64
C SER A 19 -8.24 -36.81 1.52
N ALA A 20 -8.64 -37.24 0.33
CA ALA A 20 -8.74 -36.39 -0.84
C ALA A 20 -9.61 -35.18 -0.50
N ALA A 21 -9.04 -33.98 -0.58
CA ALA A 21 -9.79 -32.75 -0.64
C ALA A 21 -9.13 -31.85 -1.68
N LYS A 22 -9.62 -32.05 -2.90
CA LYS A 22 -9.54 -31.18 -4.07
C LYS A 22 -9.73 -29.71 -3.64
N LYS A 23 -8.66 -29.02 -3.27
CA LYS A 23 -8.66 -27.57 -3.10
C LYS A 23 -8.43 -26.95 -4.47
N THR A 24 -9.54 -26.66 -5.12
CA THR A 24 -9.61 -25.78 -6.28
C THR A 24 -8.77 -24.52 -6.02
N PRO A 25 -7.92 -24.05 -6.96
CA PRO A 25 -7.47 -22.69 -6.89
C PRO A 25 -8.73 -21.86 -7.13
N ALA A 26 -9.28 -21.28 -6.06
CA ALA A 26 -10.26 -20.22 -6.17
C ALA A 26 -9.58 -19.10 -6.95
N LYS A 27 -9.73 -19.16 -8.29
CA LYS A 27 -9.51 -18.10 -9.24
C LYS A 27 -10.40 -16.97 -8.75
N LYS A 28 -9.86 -16.17 -7.84
CA LYS A 28 -10.41 -14.87 -7.45
C LYS A 28 -10.30 -14.05 -8.71
N VAL A 29 -11.29 -14.20 -9.57
CA VAL A 29 -11.55 -13.33 -10.70
C VAL A 29 -11.68 -11.95 -10.10
N ALA A 30 -10.55 -11.22 -10.09
CA ALA A 30 -10.53 -9.81 -9.82
C ALA A 30 -11.52 -9.22 -10.81
N LYS A 31 -12.71 -8.90 -10.30
CA LYS A 31 -13.81 -8.31 -11.04
C LYS A 31 -13.21 -7.12 -11.76
N LYS A 32 -12.98 -7.26 -13.07
CA LYS A 32 -12.50 -6.19 -13.95
C LYS A 32 -13.55 -5.11 -13.84
N ALA A 33 -13.31 -4.15 -12.94
CA ALA A 33 -14.16 -3.00 -12.78
C ALA A 33 -14.23 -2.36 -14.17
N THR A 34 -15.43 -2.37 -14.73
CA THR A 34 -15.70 -1.84 -16.05
C THR A 34 -15.13 -0.43 -16.11
N THR A 35 -14.23 -0.21 -17.07
CA THR A 35 -13.65 1.09 -17.36
C THR A 35 -14.76 2.01 -17.84
N LYS A 36 -15.51 2.61 -16.91
CA LYS A 36 -16.27 3.83 -17.19
C LYS A 36 -15.23 4.88 -17.59
N SER A 37 -15.22 5.24 -18.86
CA SER A 37 -14.47 6.35 -19.44
C SER A 37 -14.94 7.65 -18.79
N SER A 38 -14.47 7.91 -17.56
CA SER A 38 -14.81 9.14 -16.87
C SER A 38 -13.98 10.28 -17.46
N THR A 39 -14.64 11.38 -17.83
CA THR A 39 -14.08 12.67 -18.28
C THR A 39 -13.20 13.36 -17.23
N ARG A 40 -12.95 12.72 -16.08
CA ARG A 40 -12.17 13.32 -14.99
C ARG A 40 -10.72 13.51 -15.41
N LYS A 41 -10.23 14.73 -15.13
CA LYS A 41 -8.82 15.14 -15.30
C LYS A 41 -7.86 14.30 -14.43
N TYR A 42 -8.35 13.71 -13.35
CA TYR A 42 -7.59 12.90 -12.39
C TYR A 42 -8.19 11.50 -12.24
N SER A 43 -7.36 10.48 -12.05
CA SER A 43 -7.83 9.17 -11.58
C SER A 43 -8.30 9.25 -10.12
N PRO A 44 -9.26 8.42 -9.71
CA PRO A 44 -9.67 8.31 -8.30
C PRO A 44 -8.48 8.03 -7.37
N SER A 45 -7.50 7.27 -7.85
CA SER A 45 -6.28 6.96 -7.09
C SER A 45 -5.37 8.16 -6.90
N GLY A 46 -5.34 9.12 -7.83
CA GLY A 46 -4.58 10.36 -7.70
C GLY A 46 -5.26 11.32 -6.71
N SER A 47 -6.59 11.44 -6.80
CA SER A 47 -7.38 12.24 -5.85
C SER A 47 -7.22 11.74 -4.41
N LYS A 48 -7.20 10.42 -4.20
CA LYS A 48 -6.99 9.81 -2.87
C LYS A 48 -5.64 10.18 -2.25
N ASN A 49 -4.57 10.23 -3.04
CA ASN A 49 -3.25 10.64 -2.51
C ASN A 49 -3.30 12.07 -2.00
N VAL A 50 -3.84 12.99 -2.80
CA VAL A 50 -3.99 14.40 -2.39
C VAL A 50 -4.85 14.50 -1.12
N GLU A 51 -5.90 13.69 -1.01
CA GLU A 51 -6.74 13.67 0.18
C GLU A 51 -5.99 13.19 1.43
N THR A 52 -5.18 12.14 1.32
CA THR A 52 -4.33 11.64 2.42
C THR A 52 -3.34 12.70 2.88
N GLU A 53 -2.58 13.29 1.94
CA GLU A 53 -1.63 14.37 2.22
C GLU A 53 -2.31 15.57 2.89
N MET A 54 -3.49 15.93 2.42
CA MET A 54 -4.30 17.00 3.01
C MET A 54 -4.75 16.68 4.44
N LYS A 55 -5.08 15.42 4.73
CA LYS A 55 -5.42 14.97 6.08
C LYS A 55 -4.20 15.02 7.00
N GLU A 56 -3.04 14.60 6.53
CA GLU A 56 -1.79 14.66 7.30
C GLU A 56 -1.32 16.10 7.55
N MET A 57 -1.50 16.99 6.58
CA MET A 57 -1.26 18.42 6.76
C MET A 57 -2.19 18.98 7.84
N LYS A 58 -3.50 18.68 7.78
CA LYS A 58 -4.47 19.12 8.81
C LYS A 58 -4.13 18.58 10.20
N LYS A 59 -3.52 17.41 10.29
CA LYS A 59 -3.01 16.81 11.54
C LYS A 59 -1.66 17.40 11.98
N GLY A 60 -1.00 18.19 11.14
CA GLY A 60 0.34 18.75 11.43
C GLY A 60 1.47 17.72 11.39
N THR A 61 1.24 16.55 10.78
CA THR A 61 2.22 15.46 10.68
C THR A 61 2.97 15.46 9.35
N LEU A 62 2.41 16.11 8.32
CA LEU A 62 3.03 16.15 7.00
C LEU A 62 4.36 16.90 7.01
N LYS A 63 5.41 16.28 6.47
CA LYS A 63 6.76 16.84 6.36
C LYS A 63 7.22 16.94 4.90
N SER A 64 8.01 17.96 4.63
CA SER A 64 8.70 18.12 3.35
C SER A 64 9.86 17.12 3.23
N GLY A 65 10.07 16.56 2.04
CA GLY A 65 11.09 15.53 1.82
C GLY A 65 12.51 15.99 2.16
N ARG A 66 13.06 16.95 1.38
CA ARG A 66 14.48 17.32 1.52
C ARG A 66 14.81 18.09 2.80
N SER A 67 13.89 18.91 3.31
CA SER A 67 14.16 19.77 4.47
C SER A 67 13.60 19.25 5.79
N GLY A 68 12.76 18.20 5.78
CA GLY A 68 12.12 17.66 6.98
C GLY A 68 11.14 18.60 7.68
N LYS A 69 11.03 19.86 7.24
CA LYS A 69 10.15 20.89 7.77
C LYS A 69 8.69 20.48 7.61
N LYS A 70 7.87 20.80 8.60
CA LYS A 70 6.42 20.59 8.54
C LYS A 70 5.81 21.41 7.40
N VAL A 71 4.85 20.83 6.70
CA VAL A 71 4.12 21.51 5.65
C VAL A 71 3.05 22.39 6.27
N THR A 72 3.15 23.69 6.04
CA THR A 72 2.22 24.69 6.57
C THR A 72 1.17 25.12 5.56
N SER A 73 1.46 24.96 4.26
CA SER A 73 0.60 25.47 3.19
C SER A 73 -0.16 24.37 2.46
N ARG A 74 -1.45 24.63 2.23
CA ARG A 74 -2.35 23.75 1.46
C ARG A 74 -1.85 23.48 0.05
N LYS A 75 -1.30 24.51 -0.61
CA LYS A 75 -0.73 24.39 -1.96
C LYS A 75 0.43 23.39 -1.98
N GLN A 76 1.28 23.40 -0.95
CA GLN A 76 2.40 22.49 -0.84
C GLN A 76 1.95 21.05 -0.57
N ALA A 77 0.95 20.82 0.29
CA ALA A 77 0.39 19.48 0.50
C ALA A 77 -0.20 18.90 -0.80
N ILE A 78 -0.94 19.71 -1.56
CA ILE A 78 -1.44 19.31 -2.88
C ILE A 78 -0.29 19.00 -3.83
N ALA A 79 0.76 19.81 -3.85
CA ALA A 79 1.92 19.59 -4.71
C ALA A 79 2.65 18.28 -4.37
N ILE A 80 2.77 17.93 -3.09
CA ILE A 80 3.32 16.65 -2.63
C ILE A 80 2.44 15.51 -3.13
N GLY A 81 1.14 15.54 -2.86
CA GLY A 81 0.21 14.49 -3.29
C GLY A 81 0.14 14.30 -4.80
N LEU A 82 0.21 15.38 -5.58
CA LEU A 82 0.31 15.31 -7.05
C LEU A 82 1.65 14.72 -7.50
N SER A 83 2.76 15.07 -6.84
CA SER A 83 4.09 14.53 -7.16
C SER A 83 4.16 13.03 -6.88
N GLU A 84 3.60 12.57 -5.76
CA GLU A 84 3.48 11.15 -5.46
C GLU A 84 2.58 10.42 -6.45
N ALA A 85 1.46 11.02 -6.84
CA ALA A 85 0.57 10.44 -7.83
C ALA A 85 1.28 10.26 -9.19
N ARG A 86 2.11 11.24 -9.61
CA ARG A 86 2.96 11.12 -10.81
C ARG A 86 3.98 10.00 -10.68
N ARG A 87 4.70 9.94 -9.56
CA ARG A 87 5.70 8.88 -9.29
C ARG A 87 5.07 7.49 -9.31
N ALA A 88 3.83 7.37 -8.84
CA ALA A 88 3.06 6.13 -8.87
C ALA A 88 2.41 5.81 -10.24
N GLY A 89 2.68 6.60 -11.29
CA GLY A 89 2.12 6.38 -12.64
C GLY A 89 0.61 6.61 -12.75
N LYS A 90 0.01 7.35 -11.81
CA LYS A 90 -1.43 7.62 -11.81
C LYS A 90 -1.77 8.71 -12.83
N LYS A 91 -2.97 8.63 -13.41
CA LYS A 91 -3.48 9.66 -14.33
C LYS A 91 -3.68 10.98 -13.57
N VAL A 92 -2.79 11.93 -13.80
CA VAL A 92 -2.86 13.30 -13.28
C VAL A 92 -2.47 14.30 -14.38
N PRO A 93 -2.95 15.54 -14.35
CA PRO A 93 -2.60 16.56 -15.31
C PRO A 93 -1.10 16.86 -15.34
N PRO A 94 -0.59 17.20 -16.52
CA PRO A 94 0.79 17.63 -16.68
C PRO A 94 1.04 18.88 -15.83
N PRO A 95 2.28 19.09 -15.34
CA PRO A 95 2.64 20.36 -14.75
C PRO A 95 2.42 21.49 -15.78
N PRO A 96 2.05 22.70 -15.31
CA PRO A 96 2.00 23.86 -16.20
C PRO A 96 3.36 24.06 -16.87
N LYS A 97 3.35 24.51 -18.13
CA LYS A 97 4.58 24.93 -18.81
C LYS A 97 5.21 26.04 -17.97
N LYS A 98 6.46 25.86 -17.56
CA LYS A 98 7.24 26.93 -16.93
C LYS A 98 7.52 27.94 -18.06
N GLY A 99 6.93 29.13 -17.94
CA GLY A 99 7.30 30.29 -18.75
C GLY A 99 8.57 30.93 -18.21
#